data_AF-A0A8X6V2X0-F1
#
_entry.id   AF-A0A8X6V2X0-F1
#
_cell.length_a   1.000
_cell.length_b   1.000
_cell.length_c   1.000
_cell.angle_alpha   90.00
_cell.angle_beta   90.00
_cell.angle_gamma   90.00
#
_symmetry.space_group_name_H-M   'P 1'
#
loop_
_entity.id
_entity.type
_entity.pdbx_description
1 polymer ?
#
loop_
_entity_poly.entity_id
_entity_poly.type
_entity_poly.pdbx_seq_one_letter_code
_entity_poly.pdbx_strand_id
1 'polypeptide(L)'
;MSKVRSAHTQCSKTSLEEQNSERKEKLSERDRQVIKRIVTSKKQTTAAKVTAELYQHLDSPVSIITVRRHLHKQNIYGKAAITKPLVTDVNAKYHLQWCHTHKTWSIDKWKKVICFEELSSTLFRATGRVHV
;
A
#
# COMPACT_ATOMS: atom_id res chain seq x y z
N MET A 1 69.47 -14.02 38.52
CA MET A 1 68.15 -14.54 38.13
C MET A 1 67.16 -13.39 38.15
N SER A 2 66.76 -12.85 36.99
CA SER A 2 65.85 -11.71 36.90
C SER A 2 64.67 -12.08 36.00
N LYS A 3 63.45 -12.00 36.55
CA LYS A 3 62.20 -12.34 35.86
C LYS A 3 61.63 -11.03 35.30
N VAL A 4 61.77 -10.79 34.00
CA VAL A 4 61.14 -9.64 33.34
C VAL A 4 59.82 -10.09 32.72
N ARG A 5 58.75 -9.42 33.14
CA ARG A 5 57.34 -9.71 32.81
C ARG A 5 57.06 -9.44 31.32
N SER A 6 56.37 -10.38 30.68
CA SER A 6 55.77 -10.22 29.36
C SER A 6 54.60 -9.25 29.44
N ALA A 7 54.63 -8.18 28.62
CA ALA A 7 53.49 -7.32 28.37
C ALA A 7 52.89 -7.73 27.02
N HIS A 8 51.74 -8.39 27.05
CA HIS A 8 50.90 -8.55 25.87
C HIS A 8 49.89 -7.40 25.89
N THR A 9 50.02 -6.47 24.95
CA THR A 9 48.93 -5.55 24.66
C THR A 9 47.97 -6.31 23.76
N GLN A 10 46.84 -6.76 24.29
CA GLN A 10 45.72 -7.17 23.45
C GLN A 10 45.27 -5.93 22.67
N CYS A 11 45.67 -5.87 21.40
CA CYS A 11 45.03 -5.03 20.41
C CYS A 11 43.61 -5.57 20.25
N SER A 12 42.66 -4.96 20.98
CA SER A 12 41.24 -5.13 20.73
C SER A 12 41.00 -4.74 19.27
N LYS A 13 40.81 -5.76 18.43
CA LYS A 13 40.27 -5.55 17.08
C LYS A 13 38.85 -5.04 17.26
N THR A 14 38.67 -3.73 17.31
CA THR A 14 37.40 -3.13 16.89
C THR A 14 37.31 -3.42 15.40
N SER A 15 36.52 -4.45 15.06
CA SER A 15 36.05 -4.68 13.71
C SER A 15 35.31 -3.42 13.28
N LEU A 16 36.00 -2.53 12.58
CA LEU A 16 35.32 -1.61 11.67
C LEU A 16 34.70 -2.54 10.64
N GLU A 17 33.41 -2.84 10.82
CA GLU A 17 32.61 -3.43 9.78
C GLU A 17 32.71 -2.50 8.57
N GLU A 18 33.53 -2.89 7.60
CA GLU A 18 33.52 -2.31 6.27
C GLU A 18 32.12 -2.58 5.71
N GLN A 19 31.22 -1.64 5.96
CA GLN A 19 29.94 -1.59 5.28
C GLN A 19 30.28 -1.43 3.80
N ASN A 20 30.13 -2.53 3.04
CA ASN A 20 30.30 -2.55 1.60
C ASN A 20 29.58 -1.33 1.01
N SER A 21 30.29 -0.54 0.20
CA SER A 21 29.77 0.70 -0.41
C SER A 21 28.44 0.44 -1.12
N GLU A 22 27.34 0.67 -0.42
CA GLU A 22 26.01 0.50 -0.97
C GLU A 22 25.79 1.58 -2.03
N ARG A 23 25.26 1.14 -3.17
CA ARG A 23 24.87 2.06 -4.23
C ARG A 23 23.87 3.07 -3.68
N LYS A 24 24.27 4.35 -3.60
CA LYS A 24 23.41 5.44 -3.15
C LYS A 24 22.08 5.42 -3.94
N GLU A 25 20.96 5.35 -3.23
CA GLU A 25 19.64 5.43 -3.84
C GLU A 25 19.47 6.80 -4.52
N LYS A 26 18.89 6.83 -5.72
CA LYS A 26 18.62 8.07 -6.47
C LYS A 26 17.53 8.95 -5.85
N LEU A 27 16.74 8.41 -4.93
CA LEU A 27 15.66 9.12 -4.25
C LEU A 27 16.15 9.68 -2.92
N SER A 28 16.05 10.99 -2.76
CA SER A 28 16.23 11.66 -1.47
C SER A 28 15.09 11.30 -0.52
N GLU A 29 15.31 11.47 0.79
CA GLU A 29 14.27 11.27 1.79
C GLU A 29 13.07 12.21 1.57
N ARG A 30 13.31 13.43 1.08
CA ARG A 30 12.24 14.36 0.70
C ARG A 30 11.37 13.79 -0.42
N ASP A 31 12.00 13.21 -1.45
CA ASP A 31 11.30 12.64 -2.60
C ASP A 31 10.40 11.48 -2.18
N ARG A 32 10.89 10.63 -1.26
CA ARG A 32 10.11 9.53 -0.69
C ARG A 32 8.88 10.03 0.07
N GLN A 33 9.01 11.11 0.84
CA GLN A 33 7.88 11.72 1.53
C GLN A 33 6.86 12.32 0.55
N VAL A 34 7.33 12.96 -0.54
CA VAL A 34 6.46 13.48 -1.59
C VAL A 34 5.70 12.34 -2.28
N ILE A 35 6.38 11.25 -2.65
CA ILE A 35 5.74 10.04 -3.19
C ILE A 35 4.65 9.53 -2.26
N LYS A 36 4.98 9.38 -0.97
CA LYS A 36 4.04 8.87 0.04
C LYS A 36 2.80 9.77 0.16
N ARG A 37 2.98 11.09 0.16
CA ARG A 37 1.88 12.07 0.21
C ARG A 37 0.98 11.98 -1.02
N ILE A 38 1.56 11.92 -2.23
CA ILE A 38 0.81 11.81 -3.49
C ILE A 38 -0.06 10.54 -3.50
N VAL A 39 0.56 9.41 -3.16
CA VAL A 39 -0.13 8.10 -3.17
C VAL A 39 -1.23 8.03 -2.11
N THR A 40 -0.99 8.58 -0.92
CA THR A 40 -1.97 8.57 0.18
C THR A 40 -3.16 9.48 -0.13
N SER A 41 -2.89 10.66 -0.69
CA SER A 41 -3.91 11.64 -1.07
C SER A 41 -4.77 11.14 -2.23
N LYS A 42 -4.13 10.62 -3.29
CA LYS A 42 -4.80 10.16 -4.51
C LYS A 42 -4.65 8.64 -4.65
N LYS A 43 -5.60 7.90 -4.08
CA LYS A 43 -5.63 6.42 -4.06
C LYS A 43 -5.60 5.73 -5.43
N GLN A 44 -5.84 6.47 -6.52
CA GLN A 44 -5.85 5.96 -7.91
C GLN A 44 -4.81 6.70 -8.78
N THR A 45 -3.58 6.83 -8.29
CA THR A 45 -2.49 7.45 -9.05
C THR A 45 -1.58 6.41 -9.70
N THR A 46 -1.46 6.48 -11.02
CA THR A 46 -0.49 5.69 -11.78
C THR A 46 0.92 6.21 -11.51
N ALA A 47 1.92 5.32 -11.54
CA ALA A 47 3.33 5.66 -11.35
C ALA A 47 3.82 6.81 -12.26
N ALA A 48 3.28 6.93 -13.48
CA ALA A 48 3.59 8.04 -14.40
C ALA A 48 3.10 9.41 -13.91
N LYS A 49 1.93 9.46 -13.27
CA LYS A 49 1.40 10.69 -12.65
C LYS A 49 2.22 11.06 -11.42
N VAL A 50 2.59 10.07 -10.61
CA VAL A 50 3.48 10.28 -9.46
C VAL A 50 4.82 10.85 -9.91
N THR A 51 5.41 10.35 -11.01
CA THR A 51 6.66 10.88 -11.54
C THR A 51 6.53 12.29 -12.11
N ALA A 52 5.40 12.61 -12.74
CA ALA A 52 5.15 13.96 -13.25
C ALA A 52 5.01 14.98 -12.12
N GLU A 53 4.30 14.63 -11.04
CA GLU A 53 4.17 15.47 -9.84
C GLU A 53 5.51 15.59 -9.10
N LEU A 54 6.34 14.54 -9.10
CA LEU A 54 7.69 14.60 -8.56
C LEU A 54 8.58 15.59 -9.31
N TYR A 55 8.51 15.62 -10.65
CA TYR A 55 9.33 16.54 -11.45
C TYR A 55 9.05 18.02 -11.15
N GLN A 56 7.88 18.38 -10.62
CA GLN A 56 7.60 19.76 -10.20
C GLN A 56 8.44 20.19 -8.99
N HIS A 57 8.97 19.23 -8.23
CA HIS A 57 9.68 19.46 -6.98
C HIS A 57 11.16 19.03 -7.02
N LEU A 58 11.62 18.45 -8.14
CA LEU A 58 12.97 17.91 -8.29
C LEU A 58 13.75 18.60 -9.40
N ASP A 59 15.03 18.88 -9.13
CA ASP A 59 16.01 19.32 -10.14
C ASP A 59 16.57 18.18 -10.99
N SER A 60 16.42 16.92 -10.54
CA SER A 60 16.97 15.73 -11.22
C SER A 60 15.87 14.76 -11.68
N PRO A 61 15.87 14.32 -12.95
CA PRO A 61 14.85 13.40 -13.44
C PRO A 61 15.07 11.97 -12.92
N VAL A 62 14.08 11.47 -12.19
CA VAL A 62 14.00 10.07 -11.73
C VAL A 62 13.12 9.24 -12.67
N SER A 63 13.61 8.07 -13.09
CA SER A 63 12.85 7.17 -13.96
C SER A 63 11.58 6.61 -13.29
N ILE A 64 10.54 6.36 -14.08
CA ILE A 64 9.30 5.71 -13.63
C ILE A 64 9.57 4.35 -12.98
N ILE A 65 10.57 3.61 -13.50
CA ILE A 65 10.95 2.29 -12.97
C ILE A 65 11.47 2.42 -11.55
N THR A 66 12.26 3.46 -11.26
CA THR A 66 12.76 3.74 -9.91
C THR A 66 11.63 4.03 -8.93
N VAL A 67 10.66 4.85 -9.33
CA VAL A 67 9.48 5.16 -8.51
C VAL A 67 8.65 3.90 -8.25
N ARG A 68 8.42 3.07 -9.28
CA ARG A 68 7.71 1.81 -9.13
C ARG A 68 8.41 0.84 -8.16
N ARG A 69 9.74 0.70 -8.26
CA ARG A 69 10.53 -0.12 -7.33
C ARG A 69 10.42 0.39 -5.89
N HIS A 70 10.46 1.70 -5.70
CA HIS A 70 10.27 2.30 -4.39
C HIS A 70 8.88 2.01 -3.81
N LEU A 71 7.83 2.14 -4.62
CA LEU A 71 6.45 1.80 -4.21
C LEU A 71 6.32 0.33 -3.81
N HIS A 72 6.91 -0.59 -4.58
CA HIS A 72 6.90 -2.01 -4.25
C HIS A 72 7.70 -2.31 -2.97
N LYS A 73 8.83 -1.63 -2.72
CA LYS A 73 9.59 -1.72 -1.46
C LYS A 73 8.76 -1.28 -0.25
N GLN A 74 7.77 -0.40 -0.46
CA GLN A 74 6.81 0.03 0.55
C GLN A 74 5.51 -0.82 0.57
N ASN A 75 5.48 -1.96 -0.14
CA ASN A 75 4.31 -2.84 -0.29
C ASN A 75 3.08 -2.16 -0.92
N ILE A 76 3.30 -1.16 -1.77
CA ILE A 76 2.23 -0.46 -2.51
C ILE A 76 2.16 -1.01 -3.93
N TYR A 77 1.00 -1.56 -4.28
CA TYR A 77 0.72 -2.16 -5.58
C TYR A 77 -0.55 -1.57 -6.19
N GLY A 78 -0.60 -1.50 -7.52
CA GLY A 78 -1.83 -1.18 -8.26
C GLY A 78 -2.88 -2.26 -8.03
N LYS A 79 -4.14 -1.84 -7.87
CA LYS A 79 -5.28 -2.74 -7.65
C LYS A 79 -6.43 -2.30 -8.55
N ALA A 80 -7.05 -3.27 -9.23
CA ALA A 80 -8.27 -3.02 -9.98
C ALA A 80 -9.40 -2.63 -9.02
N ALA A 81 -10.06 -1.50 -9.29
CA ALA A 81 -11.25 -1.10 -8.56
C ALA A 81 -12.41 -2.04 -8.91
N ILE A 82 -13.17 -2.47 -7.90
CA ILE A 82 -14.41 -3.21 -8.11
C ILE A 82 -15.53 -2.18 -8.24
N THR A 83 -16.28 -2.24 -9.35
CA THR A 83 -17.49 -1.42 -9.54
C THR A 83 -18.53 -1.82 -8.52
N LYS A 84 -18.91 -0.87 -7.66
CA LYS A 84 -20.00 -1.05 -6.69
C LYS A 84 -21.25 -0.33 -7.22
N PRO A 85 -22.45 -0.87 -6.97
CA PRO A 85 -23.68 -0.13 -7.26
C PRO A 85 -23.69 1.16 -6.44
N LEU A 86 -24.27 2.22 -7.00
CA LEU A 86 -24.43 3.48 -6.30
C LEU A 86 -25.44 3.29 -5.16
N VAL A 87 -25.04 3.61 -3.94
CA VAL A 87 -25.92 3.64 -2.77
C VAL A 87 -26.18 5.11 -2.44
N THR A 88 -27.45 5.52 -2.53
CA THR A 88 -27.86 6.88 -2.13
C THR A 88 -27.81 7.03 -0.61
N ASP A 89 -27.65 8.26 -0.11
CA ASP A 89 -27.63 8.52 1.34
C ASP A 89 -28.90 8.03 2.06
N VAL A 90 -30.04 8.10 1.36
CA VAL A 90 -31.32 7.58 1.84
C VAL A 90 -31.26 6.06 2.00
N ASN A 91 -30.82 5.34 0.97
CA ASN A 91 -30.70 3.88 1.03
C ASN A 91 -29.65 3.44 2.06
N ALA A 92 -28.55 4.18 2.20
CA ALA A 92 -27.53 3.91 3.22
C ALA A 92 -28.11 4.00 4.65
N LYS A 93 -28.93 5.02 4.93
CA LYS A 93 -29.63 5.15 6.22
C LYS A 93 -30.62 4.02 6.47
N TYR A 94 -31.41 3.65 5.45
CA TYR A 94 -32.34 2.53 5.56
C TYR A 94 -31.61 1.22 5.84
N HIS A 95 -30.53 0.93 5.09
CA HIS A 95 -29.73 -0.27 5.30
C HIS A 95 -29.12 -0.30 6.70
N LEU A 96 -28.57 0.83 7.16
CA LEU A 96 -27.98 0.93 8.50
C LEU A 96 -29.03 0.66 9.58
N GLN A 97 -30.19 1.31 9.51
CA GLN A 97 -31.26 1.13 10.48
C GLN A 97 -31.83 -0.28 10.46
N TRP A 98 -31.98 -0.88 9.27
CA TRP A 98 -32.39 -2.27 9.11
C TRP A 98 -31.38 -3.19 9.81
N CYS A 99 -30.08 -3.06 9.53
CA CYS A 99 -29.04 -3.85 10.19
C CYS A 99 -29.06 -3.73 11.71
N HIS A 100 -29.23 -2.51 12.26
CA HIS A 100 -29.31 -2.31 13.70
C HIS A 100 -30.55 -2.97 14.32
N THR A 101 -31.70 -2.82 13.68
CA THR A 101 -32.99 -3.37 14.16
C THR A 101 -32.98 -4.91 14.14
N HIS A 102 -32.25 -5.51 13.21
CA HIS A 102 -32.23 -6.95 12.99
C HIS A 102 -30.99 -7.64 13.58
N LYS A 103 -30.05 -6.87 14.18
CA LYS A 103 -28.79 -7.39 14.75
C LYS A 103 -29.00 -8.50 15.80
N THR A 104 -30.08 -8.41 16.57
CA THR A 104 -30.41 -9.35 17.67
C THR A 104 -31.52 -10.33 17.30
N TRP A 105 -31.84 -10.49 16.02
CA TRP A 105 -32.86 -11.43 15.60
C TRP A 105 -32.46 -12.87 15.83
N SER A 106 -33.40 -13.66 16.38
CA SER A 106 -33.26 -15.09 16.53
C SER A 106 -33.41 -15.81 15.18
N ILE A 107 -32.89 -17.04 15.11
CA ILE A 107 -32.93 -17.88 13.91
C ILE A 107 -34.36 -18.07 13.40
N ASP A 108 -35.34 -18.21 14.30
CA ASP A 108 -36.75 -18.37 13.89
C ASP A 108 -37.37 -17.12 13.28
N LYS A 109 -36.84 -15.93 13.58
CA LYS A 109 -37.21 -14.70 12.86
C LYS A 109 -36.54 -14.65 11.48
N TRP A 110 -35.28 -15.05 11.38
CA TRP A 110 -34.58 -15.13 10.09
C TRP A 110 -35.23 -16.12 9.12
N LYS A 111 -35.73 -17.27 9.60
CA LYS A 111 -36.46 -18.26 8.78
C LYS A 111 -37.71 -17.69 8.09
N LYS A 112 -38.26 -16.58 8.60
CA LYS A 112 -39.45 -15.92 8.03
C LYS A 112 -39.10 -14.84 7.01
N VAL A 113 -37.82 -14.48 6.88
CA VAL A 113 -37.37 -13.49 5.90
C VAL A 113 -37.25 -14.17 4.55
N ILE A 114 -38.04 -13.70 3.59
CA ILE A 114 -37.89 -14.10 2.19
C ILE A 114 -36.99 -13.08 1.52
N CYS A 115 -35.79 -13.50 1.13
CA CYS A 115 -34.90 -12.72 0.29
C CYS A 115 -35.14 -13.10 -1.17
N PHE A 116 -35.61 -12.16 -1.98
CA PHE A 116 -35.64 -12.34 -3.43
C PHE A 116 -34.34 -11.79 -4.01
N GLU A 117 -33.42 -12.68 -4.40
CA GLU A 117 -32.24 -12.29 -5.16
C GLU A 117 -32.54 -12.41 -6.66
N GLU A 118 -32.73 -11.26 -7.31
CA GLU A 118 -32.86 -11.20 -8.76
C GLU A 118 -31.45 -11.29 -9.37
N LEU A 119 -30.93 -12.51 -9.52
CA LEU A 119 -29.68 -12.73 -10.23
C LEU A 119 -29.89 -12.47 -11.73
N SER A 120 -29.22 -11.46 -12.26
CA SER A 120 -29.17 -11.18 -13.69
C SER A 120 -28.55 -12.36 -14.45
N SER A 121 -29.38 -13.13 -15.17
CA SER A 121 -28.91 -14.17 -16.08
C SER A 121 -28.33 -13.53 -17.34
N THR A 122 -27.04 -13.18 -17.33
CA THR A 122 -26.32 -12.74 -18.53
C THR A 122 -25.50 -13.89 -19.10
N LEU A 123 -25.86 -14.33 -20.32
CA LEU A 123 -25.28 -15.46 -21.06
C LEU A 123 -23.83 -15.21 -21.53
N PHE A 124 -23.33 -13.98 -21.43
CA PHE A 124 -21.99 -13.60 -21.90
C PHE A 124 -21.16 -12.91 -20.83
N ARG A 125 -19.91 -13.35 -20.67
CA ARG A 125 -18.92 -12.82 -19.72
C ARG A 125 -18.43 -11.45 -20.16
N ALA A 126 -19.05 -10.38 -19.68
CA ALA A 126 -18.51 -9.04 -19.82
C ALA A 126 -17.56 -8.74 -18.66
N THR A 127 -16.25 -8.64 -18.95
CA THR A 127 -15.29 -7.60 -18.52
C THR A 127 -13.87 -8.16 -18.32
N GLY A 128 -12.93 -7.60 -19.10
CA GLY A 128 -11.50 -7.71 -18.85
C GLY A 128 -11.11 -6.85 -17.65
N ARG A 129 -10.26 -7.38 -16.78
CA ARG A 129 -9.77 -6.67 -15.60
C ARG A 129 -8.87 -5.51 -16.04
N VAL A 130 -9.34 -4.28 -15.86
CA VAL A 130 -8.51 -3.08 -16.03
C VAL A 130 -7.72 -2.88 -14.74
N HIS A 131 -6.40 -3.04 -14.81
CA HIS A 131 -5.50 -2.73 -13.72
C HIS A 131 -5.23 -1.22 -13.75
N VAL A 132 -5.46 -0.53 -12.63
CA VAL A 132 -5.17 0.91 -12.46
C VAL A 132 -3.97 1.07 -11.52
#